data_AF-A0A9E3DH45-F1
#
_entry.id   AF-A0A9E3DH45-F1
#
_cell.length_a   1.000
_cell.length_b   1.000
_cell.length_c   1.000
_cell.angle_alpha   90.00
_cell.angle_beta   90.00
_cell.angle_gamma   90.00
#
_symmetry.space_group_name_H-M   'P 1'
#
loop_
_entity.id
_entity.type
_entity.pdbx_description
1 polymer ?
#
loop_
_entity_poly.entity_id
_entity_poly.type
_entity_poly.pdbx_seq_one_letter_code
_entity_poly.pdbx_strand_id
1 'polypeptide(L)'
;MSRILFASACLVTLMTMTNASAQSIPDQAPSPSLIKSGKVYELRTYHAYPGKLEDLHKRFRDHTLTIFARHGMKVVGFWGPTDQAGGSENTLIYILEFPSREAAIASWKAFHD
;
A
#
# COMPACT_ATOMS: atom_id res chain seq x y z
N MET A 1 31.22 -15.52 51.62
CA MET A 1 30.98 -14.26 52.36
C MET A 1 30.30 -13.28 51.41
N SER A 2 29.25 -12.62 51.93
CA SER A 2 28.41 -11.56 51.34
C SER A 2 27.57 -11.81 50.09
N ARG A 3 26.31 -12.16 50.38
CA ARG A 3 25.11 -11.75 49.66
C ARG A 3 24.91 -10.23 49.77
N ILE A 4 24.49 -9.55 48.70
CA ILE A 4 23.68 -8.33 48.80
C ILE A 4 22.62 -8.35 47.68
N LEU A 5 21.37 -8.52 48.11
CA LEU A 5 20.16 -8.09 47.38
C LEU A 5 20.07 -6.56 47.47
N PHE A 6 19.66 -5.90 46.39
CA PHE A 6 18.93 -4.63 46.50
C PHE A 6 17.64 -4.69 45.68
N ALA A 7 16.56 -4.35 46.37
CA ALA A 7 15.19 -4.35 45.94
C ALA A 7 14.79 -3.02 45.27
N SER A 8 13.81 -3.13 44.37
CA SER A 8 12.64 -2.24 44.26
C SER A 8 12.85 -0.72 44.24
N ALA A 9 12.65 -0.13 43.07
CA ALA A 9 11.78 1.05 42.93
C ALA A 9 11.33 1.14 41.46
N CYS A 10 10.17 0.56 41.19
CA CYS A 10 9.46 0.71 39.92
C CYS A 10 8.97 2.16 39.85
N LEU A 11 9.73 3.05 39.21
CA LEU A 11 9.30 4.42 38.95
C LEU A 11 8.34 4.38 37.75
N VAL A 12 7.07 4.11 38.02
CA VAL A 12 5.99 4.26 37.03
C VAL A 12 5.79 5.76 36.82
N THR A 13 6.45 6.32 35.80
CA THR A 13 6.10 7.65 35.30
C THR A 13 4.72 7.54 34.66
N LEU A 14 3.71 8.07 35.36
CA LEU A 14 2.34 8.20 34.86
C LEU A 14 2.34 9.18 33.69
N MET A 15 2.56 8.65 32.49
CA MET A 15 2.38 9.38 31.24
C MET A 15 0.89 9.67 31.10
N THR A 16 0.48 10.92 31.30
CA THR A 16 -0.90 11.35 31.05
C THR A 16 -1.18 11.16 29.57
N MET A 17 -1.94 10.11 29.25
CA MET A 17 -2.49 9.88 27.92
C MET A 17 -3.42 11.04 27.60
N THR A 18 -2.91 12.04 26.88
CA THR A 18 -3.76 13.05 26.26
C THR A 18 -4.61 12.34 25.23
N ASN A 19 -5.89 12.11 25.55
CA ASN A 19 -6.88 11.69 24.57
C ASN A 19 -6.96 12.79 23.50
N ALA A 20 -6.28 12.60 22.38
CA ALA A 20 -6.59 13.32 21.16
C ALA A 20 -7.96 12.80 20.70
N SER A 21 -9.01 13.57 20.97
CA SER A 21 -10.30 13.35 20.32
C SER A 21 -10.09 13.52 18.82
N ALA A 22 -10.06 12.42 18.09
CA ALA A 22 -10.14 12.45 16.64
C ALA A 22 -11.48 13.11 16.29
N GLN A 23 -11.44 14.39 15.92
CA GLN A 23 -12.60 15.07 15.36
C GLN A 23 -12.99 14.30 14.10
N SER A 24 -14.18 13.72 14.09
CA SER A 24 -14.73 13.04 12.92
C SER A 24 -14.89 14.07 11.81
N ILE A 25 -14.09 13.94 10.74
CA ILE A 25 -14.29 14.73 9.53
C ILE A 25 -15.70 14.38 9.01
N PRO A 26 -16.59 15.36 8.79
CA PRO A 26 -17.91 15.09 8.22
C PRO A 26 -17.77 14.31 6.92
N ASP A 27 -18.61 13.29 6.73
CA ASP A 27 -18.65 12.51 5.49
C ASP A 27 -19.17 13.39 4.36
N GLN A 28 -18.25 14.11 3.72
CA GLN A 28 -18.57 15.03 2.65
C GLN A 28 -18.81 14.23 1.38
N ALA A 29 -20.01 14.35 0.82
CA ALA A 29 -20.36 13.69 -0.43
C ALA A 29 -19.33 14.03 -1.53
N PRO A 30 -18.98 13.05 -2.40
CA PRO A 30 -18.03 13.27 -3.47
C PRO A 30 -18.48 14.41 -4.40
N SER A 31 -17.51 15.16 -4.94
CA SER A 31 -17.79 16.27 -5.85
C SER A 31 -18.68 15.82 -7.01
N PRO A 32 -19.73 16.59 -7.38
CA PRO A 32 -20.61 16.27 -8.50
C PRO A 32 -19.88 16.25 -9.86
N SER A 33 -18.67 16.82 -9.93
CA SER A 33 -17.83 16.78 -11.14
C SER A 33 -17.15 15.41 -11.36
N LEU A 34 -17.21 14.50 -10.38
CA LEU A 34 -16.63 13.16 -10.51
C LEU A 34 -17.53 12.28 -11.37
N ILE A 35 -16.98 11.77 -12.47
CA ILE A 35 -17.68 10.83 -13.34
C ILE A 35 -17.74 9.46 -12.64
N LYS A 36 -18.96 8.95 -12.43
CA LYS A 36 -19.20 7.66 -11.77
C LYS A 36 -19.18 6.45 -12.72
N SER A 37 -19.18 6.70 -14.03
CA SER A 37 -19.24 5.68 -15.08
C SER A 37 -18.06 5.81 -16.04
N GLY A 38 -17.66 4.68 -16.64
CA GLY A 38 -16.53 4.60 -17.56
C GLY A 38 -15.31 3.91 -16.94
N LYS A 39 -14.14 4.19 -17.51
CA LYS A 39 -12.88 3.55 -17.10
C LYS A 39 -12.55 3.85 -15.65
N VAL A 40 -12.06 2.84 -14.96
CA VAL A 40 -11.56 2.97 -13.59
C VAL A 40 -10.05 2.73 -13.57
N TYR A 41 -9.37 3.42 -12.67
CA TYR A 41 -7.93 3.31 -12.49
C TYR A 41 -7.62 2.87 -11.06
N GLU A 42 -6.83 1.81 -10.91
CA GLU A 42 -6.40 1.31 -9.60
C GLU A 42 -4.94 1.67 -9.39
N LEU A 43 -4.68 2.59 -8.45
CA LEU A 43 -3.33 2.86 -7.94
C LEU A 43 -2.94 1.74 -6.98
N ARG A 44 -1.76 1.15 -7.20
CA ARG A 44 -1.24 0.05 -6.39
C ARG A 44 0.18 0.40 -5.94
N THR A 45 0.37 0.37 -4.63
CA THR A 45 1.67 0.55 -3.97
C THR A 45 2.06 -0.78 -3.31
N TYR A 46 3.23 -1.29 -3.67
CA TYR A 46 3.79 -2.51 -3.14
C TYR A 46 5.08 -2.22 -2.38
N HIS A 47 5.20 -2.75 -1.17
CA HIS A 47 6.41 -2.67 -0.36
C HIS A 47 7.08 -4.04 -0.37
N ALA A 48 8.24 -4.12 -1.01
CA ALA A 48 9.05 -5.32 -1.03
C ALA A 48 9.68 -5.58 0.35
N TYR A 49 10.01 -6.84 0.62
CA TYR A 49 10.91 -7.15 1.72
C TYR A 49 12.28 -6.48 1.51
N PRO A 50 13.02 -6.16 2.59
CA PRO A 50 14.34 -5.55 2.47
C PRO A 50 15.26 -6.33 1.51
N GLY A 51 15.87 -5.61 0.56
CA GLY A 51 16.75 -6.19 -0.46
C GLY A 51 16.04 -6.97 -1.59
N LYS A 52 14.70 -6.96 -1.65
CA LYS A 52 13.90 -7.71 -2.64
C LYS A 52 13.26 -6.86 -3.74
N LEU A 53 13.53 -5.55 -3.77
CA LEU A 53 12.93 -4.66 -4.76
C LEU A 53 13.33 -5.02 -6.20
N GLU A 54 14.60 -5.36 -6.46
CA GLU A 54 15.02 -5.76 -7.81
C GLU A 54 14.45 -7.10 -8.27
N ASP A 55 14.36 -8.09 -7.35
CA ASP A 55 13.68 -9.36 -7.63
C ASP A 55 12.21 -9.12 -8.00
N LEU A 56 11.54 -8.21 -7.28
CA LEU A 56 10.17 -7.78 -7.58
C LEU A 56 10.07 -7.12 -8.96
N HIS A 57 10.95 -6.17 -9.28
CA HIS A 57 10.99 -5.52 -10.58
C HIS A 57 11.19 -6.52 -11.72
N LYS A 58 12.13 -7.46 -11.56
CA LYS A 58 12.38 -8.52 -12.53
C LYS A 58 11.14 -9.39 -12.75
N ARG A 59 10.48 -9.82 -11.69
CA ARG A 59 9.23 -10.59 -11.79
C ARG A 59 8.15 -9.84 -12.55
N PHE A 60 8.00 -8.53 -12.32
CA PHE A 60 7.06 -7.72 -13.06
C PHE A 60 7.39 -7.66 -14.56
N ARG A 61 8.63 -7.30 -14.90
CA ARG A 61 9.10 -7.19 -16.29
C ARG A 61 8.93 -8.49 -17.06
N ASP A 62 9.36 -9.60 -16.47
CA ASP A 62 9.52 -10.85 -17.21
C ASP A 62 8.25 -11.69 -17.23
N HIS A 63 7.33 -11.46 -16.28
CA HIS A 63 6.16 -12.31 -16.08
C HIS A 63 4.87 -11.51 -15.88
N THR A 64 4.78 -10.71 -14.80
CA THR A 64 3.49 -10.16 -14.35
C THR A 64 2.81 -9.29 -15.40
N LEU A 65 3.56 -8.46 -16.13
CA LEU A 65 2.98 -7.58 -17.15
C LEU A 65 2.28 -8.37 -18.27
N THR A 66 2.89 -9.46 -18.71
CA THR A 66 2.30 -10.37 -19.71
C THR A 66 1.05 -11.05 -19.15
N ILE A 67 1.07 -11.47 -17.89
CA ILE A 67 -0.09 -12.10 -17.24
C ILE A 67 -1.24 -11.09 -17.14
N PHE A 68 -0.98 -9.87 -16.66
CA PHE A 68 -1.95 -8.78 -16.59
C PHE A 68 -2.61 -8.52 -17.94
N ALA A 69 -1.82 -8.42 -19.01
CA ALA A 69 -2.35 -8.21 -20.35
C ALA A 69 -3.33 -9.31 -20.78
N ARG A 70 -3.06 -10.58 -20.45
CA ARG A 70 -3.97 -11.71 -20.75
C ARG A 70 -5.30 -11.63 -20.00
N HIS A 71 -5.33 -11.01 -18.83
CA HIS A 71 -6.56 -10.78 -18.05
C HIS A 71 -7.20 -9.42 -18.33
N GLY A 72 -6.81 -8.70 -19.38
CA GLY A 72 -7.36 -7.39 -19.71
C GLY A 72 -6.98 -6.27 -18.74
N MET A 73 -5.94 -6.50 -17.91
CA MET A 73 -5.43 -5.51 -16.98
C MET A 73 -4.33 -4.69 -17.66
N LYS A 74 -4.62 -3.43 -17.98
CA LYS A 74 -3.66 -2.57 -18.66
C LYS A 74 -2.87 -1.75 -17.66
N VAL A 75 -1.55 -1.89 -17.63
CA VAL A 75 -0.68 -0.97 -16.88
C VAL A 75 -0.54 0.34 -17.65
N VAL A 76 -0.85 1.48 -17.02
CA VAL A 76 -0.76 2.82 -17.65
C VAL A 76 0.32 3.71 -17.04
N GLY A 77 0.89 3.31 -15.90
CA GLY A 77 2.02 3.98 -15.29
C GLY A 77 2.72 3.06 -14.30
N PHE A 78 4.03 3.22 -14.17
CA PHE A 78 4.89 2.36 -13.37
C PHE A 78 6.13 3.14 -12.91
N TRP A 79 6.38 3.22 -11.62
CA TRP A 79 7.52 3.97 -11.05
C TRP A 79 7.83 3.52 -9.61
N GLY A 80 8.95 4.01 -9.07
CA GLY A 80 9.27 3.94 -7.65
C GLY A 80 9.67 5.33 -7.15
N PRO A 81 9.60 5.58 -5.83
CA PRO A 81 10.18 6.78 -5.21
C PRO A 81 11.71 6.84 -5.45
N THR A 82 12.26 8.05 -5.55
CA THR A 82 13.69 8.26 -5.74
C THR A 82 14.43 8.67 -4.47
N ASP A 83 13.70 9.13 -3.46
CA ASP A 83 14.23 9.55 -2.16
C ASP A 83 13.93 8.52 -1.06
N GLN A 84 14.80 8.47 -0.04
CA GLN A 84 14.65 7.52 1.06
C GLN A 84 13.41 7.80 1.92
N ALA A 85 13.02 9.07 2.11
CA ALA A 85 11.84 9.41 2.90
C ALA A 85 10.55 8.88 2.25
N GLY A 86 10.53 8.79 0.92
CA GLY A 86 9.47 8.17 0.13
C GLY A 86 9.54 6.64 0.01
N GLY A 87 10.58 5.99 0.53
CA GLY A 87 10.72 4.52 0.48
C GLY A 87 11.39 3.99 -0.81
N SER A 88 12.36 4.73 -1.36
CA SER A 88 13.12 4.34 -2.57
C SER A 88 13.73 2.94 -2.53
N GLU A 89 13.98 2.39 -1.34
CA GLU A 89 14.64 1.10 -1.14
C GLU A 89 13.73 -0.12 -1.30
N ASN A 90 12.41 0.06 -1.22
CA ASN A 90 11.47 -1.07 -1.21
C ASN A 90 10.13 -0.81 -1.89
N THR A 91 9.89 0.37 -2.45
CA THR A 91 8.55 0.74 -2.93
C THR A 91 8.42 0.67 -4.45
N LEU A 92 7.38 -0.03 -4.91
CA LEU A 92 6.93 -0.06 -6.30
C LEU A 92 5.50 0.50 -6.40
N ILE A 93 5.27 1.41 -7.35
CA ILE A 93 3.97 2.04 -7.61
C ILE A 93 3.57 1.83 -9.07
N TYR A 94 2.32 1.46 -9.30
CA TYR A 94 1.77 1.34 -10.65
C TYR A 94 0.27 1.60 -10.69
N ILE A 95 -0.24 1.91 -11.89
CA ILE A 95 -1.67 2.11 -12.14
C ILE A 95 -2.16 1.08 -13.14
N LEU A 96 -3.27 0.42 -12.81
CA LEU A 96 -4.04 -0.39 -13.75
C LEU A 96 -5.25 0.38 -14.27
N GLU A 97 -5.52 0.28 -15.55
CA GLU A 97 -6.73 0.76 -16.22
C GLU A 97 -7.66 -0.43 -16.47
N PHE A 98 -8.94 -0.25 -16.14
CA PHE A 98 -10.01 -1.19 -16.45
C PHE A 98 -11.19 -0.48 -17.14
N PRO A 99 -11.97 -1.17 -17.99
CA PRO A 99 -13.14 -0.58 -18.64
C PRO A 99 -14.26 -0.15 -17.68
N SER A 100 -14.45 -0.87 -16.58
CA SER A 100 -15.41 -0.59 -15.51
C SER A 100 -14.99 -1.26 -14.20
N ARG A 101 -15.69 -0.98 -13.10
CA ARG A 101 -15.44 -1.62 -11.80
C ARG A 101 -15.71 -3.13 -11.84
N GLU A 102 -16.75 -3.55 -12.54
CA GLU A 102 -17.13 -4.95 -12.70
C GLU A 102 -16.06 -5.71 -13.51
N ALA A 103 -15.53 -5.07 -14.56
CA ALA A 103 -14.42 -5.63 -15.35
C ALA A 103 -13.15 -5.79 -14.49
N ALA A 104 -12.85 -4.84 -13.59
CA ALA A 104 -11.74 -4.96 -12.66
C ALA A 104 -11.90 -6.17 -11.72
N ILE A 105 -13.09 -6.35 -11.13
CA ILE A 105 -13.41 -7.49 -10.26
C ILE A 105 -13.25 -8.82 -11.01
N ALA A 106 -13.80 -8.91 -12.23
CA ALA A 106 -13.70 -10.12 -13.04
C ALA A 106 -12.25 -10.45 -13.43
N SER A 107 -11.48 -9.43 -13.81
CA SER A 107 -10.06 -9.58 -14.17
C SER A 107 -9.26 -10.11 -12.99
N TRP A 108 -9.44 -9.52 -11.80
CA TRP A 108 -8.74 -9.96 -10.59
C TRP A 108 -9.12 -11.37 -10.16
N LYS A 109 -10.41 -11.73 -10.24
CA LYS A 109 -10.84 -13.11 -10.02
C LYS A 109 -10.08 -14.06 -10.95
N ALA A 110 -10.08 -13.78 -12.25
CA ALA A 110 -9.41 -14.62 -13.23
C ALA A 110 -7.88 -14.67 -13.07
N PHE A 111 -7.25 -13.62 -12.53
CA PHE A 111 -5.82 -13.58 -12.23
C PHE A 111 -5.42 -14.52 -11.08
N HIS A 112 -6.35 -14.84 -10.18
CA HIS A 112 -6.12 -15.72 -9.04
C HIS A 112 -6.49 -17.19 -9.29
N ASP A 113 -7.17 -17.47 -10.41
CA ASP A 113 -7.53 -18.81 -10.87
C ASP A 113 -6.34 -19.47 -11.61
#